data_AF-A0A0D6NGH2-F1
#
_entry.id   AF-A0A0D6NGH2-F1
#
_cell.length_a   1.000
_cell.length_b   1.000
_cell.length_c   1.000
_cell.angle_alpha   90.00
_cell.angle_beta   90.00
_cell.angle_gamma   90.00
#
_symmetry.space_group_name_H-M   'P 1'
#
loop_
_entity.id
_entity.type
_entity.pdbx_description
1 polymer ?
#
loop_
_entity_poly.entity_id
_entity_poly.type
_entity_poly.pdbx_seq_one_letter_code
_entity_poly.pdbx_strand_id
1 'polypeptide(L)'
;MNTVVFKIIITVFIAATAVFSGVQAAPLAGLPDKLTPLALHDGDNVLHIAPDTLPPNAQGISAGTQIKVLRAWRDNGNAWGYHVYVTTAQTPEGKHVLIGLEPPLNAHDTALQDYVRDTPHTGEDSLAVITFATANIDKKPALLLLECIRSPRGAVPTLGPAVLRIYKLVASDGTPGWTPLYFKFMRDMPLKGEYDSAETAMQKEIGFTASP
;
A
#
# COMPACT_ATOMS: atom_id res chain seq x y z
N MET A 1 -57.59 0.62 51.53
CA MET A 1 -56.71 1.64 50.91
C MET A 1 -55.31 1.40 51.45
N ASN A 2 -54.47 0.68 50.72
CA ASN A 2 -53.08 0.41 51.10
C ASN A 2 -52.15 1.13 50.12
N THR A 3 -51.43 2.13 50.62
CA THR A 3 -50.48 2.93 49.85
C THR A 3 -49.17 2.15 49.72
N VAL A 4 -48.84 1.71 48.51
CA VAL A 4 -47.55 1.10 48.19
C VAL A 4 -46.55 2.22 47.91
N VAL A 5 -45.52 2.34 48.74
CA VAL A 5 -44.41 3.28 48.56
C VAL A 5 -43.37 2.65 47.65
N PHE A 6 -43.25 3.15 46.42
CA PHE A 6 -42.19 2.77 45.48
C PHE A 6 -40.87 3.47 45.88
N LYS A 7 -39.85 2.70 46.27
CA LYS A 7 -38.47 3.19 46.40
C LYS A 7 -37.76 3.04 45.06
N ILE A 8 -37.47 4.16 44.40
CA ILE A 8 -36.64 4.19 43.19
C ILE A 8 -35.17 4.20 43.65
N ILE A 9 -34.44 3.14 43.33
CA ILE A 9 -32.97 3.09 43.47
C ILE A 9 -32.39 3.69 42.19
N ILE A 10 -31.77 4.87 42.29
CA ILE A 10 -31.05 5.49 41.18
C ILE A 10 -29.61 4.98 41.22
N THR A 11 -29.28 4.03 40.34
CA THR A 11 -27.89 3.62 40.09
C THR A 11 -27.25 4.62 39.14
N VAL A 12 -26.31 5.41 39.64
CA VAL A 12 -25.51 6.32 38.82
C VAL A 12 -24.36 5.53 38.19
N PHE A 13 -24.46 5.25 36.89
CA PHE A 13 -23.33 4.76 36.10
C PHE A 13 -22.37 5.93 35.83
N ILE A 14 -21.25 5.97 36.54
CA ILE A 14 -20.13 6.85 36.20
C ILE A 14 -19.43 6.21 34.99
N ALA A 15 -19.75 6.70 33.79
CA ALA A 15 -19.00 6.36 32.60
C ALA A 15 -17.61 7.02 32.69
N ALA A 16 -16.60 6.24 33.08
CA ALA A 16 -15.22 6.63 32.93
C ALA A 16 -14.89 6.63 31.43
N THR A 17 -15.02 7.77 30.76
CA THR A 17 -14.46 7.96 29.42
C THR A 17 -12.94 7.94 29.56
N ALA A 18 -12.33 6.77 29.31
CA ALA A 18 -10.91 6.66 29.06
C ALA A 18 -10.63 7.42 27.77
N VAL A 19 -10.09 8.64 27.90
CA VAL A 19 -9.55 9.39 26.78
C VAL A 19 -8.25 8.67 26.41
N PHE A 20 -8.32 7.72 25.48
CA PHE A 20 -7.12 7.26 24.79
C PHE A 20 -6.64 8.45 23.96
N SER A 21 -5.78 9.26 24.55
CA SER A 21 -4.87 10.12 23.81
C SER A 21 -3.97 9.18 23.02
N GLY A 22 -4.45 8.72 21.86
CA GLY A 22 -3.63 8.10 20.86
C GLY A 22 -2.55 9.12 20.54
N VAL A 23 -1.36 8.94 21.09
CA VAL A 23 -0.18 9.62 20.60
C VAL A 23 -0.02 9.10 19.19
N GLN A 24 -0.61 9.82 18.23
CA GLN A 24 -0.37 9.56 16.82
C GLN A 24 1.12 9.79 16.65
N ALA A 25 1.86 8.69 16.47
CA ALA A 25 3.28 8.75 16.22
C ALA A 25 3.49 9.75 15.08
N ALA A 26 4.44 10.66 15.24
CA ALA A 26 4.80 11.55 14.16
C ALA A 26 5.14 10.69 12.94
N PRO A 27 4.59 11.01 11.74
CA PRO A 27 4.81 10.21 10.56
C PRO A 27 6.30 10.01 10.32
N LEU A 28 6.67 8.83 9.84
CA LEU A 28 8.06 8.47 9.59
C LEU A 28 8.79 9.60 8.85
N ALA A 29 9.89 10.07 9.44
CA ALA A 29 10.65 11.18 8.87
C ALA A 29 11.16 10.80 7.47
N GLY A 30 11.05 11.74 6.54
CA GLY A 30 11.50 11.57 5.17
C GLY A 30 10.47 10.97 4.22
N LEU A 31 9.25 10.62 4.66
CA LEU A 31 8.16 10.27 3.74
C LEU A 31 7.89 11.38 2.70
N PRO A 32 7.44 11.02 1.50
CA PRO A 32 6.98 12.01 0.51
C PRO A 32 5.87 12.91 1.06
N ASP A 33 5.87 14.19 0.66
CA ASP A 33 4.86 15.15 1.10
C ASP A 33 3.47 14.77 0.58
N LYS A 34 2.42 15.02 1.37
CA LYS A 34 1.00 14.76 1.01
C LYS A 34 0.72 13.31 0.55
N LEU A 35 1.44 12.34 1.11
CA LEU A 35 1.23 10.92 0.83
C LEU A 35 -0.22 10.52 1.16
N THR A 36 -0.96 10.05 0.15
CA THR A 36 -2.38 9.69 0.25
C THR A 36 -2.61 8.32 -0.38
N PRO A 37 -3.22 7.35 0.33
CA PRO A 37 -3.40 6.01 -0.22
C PRO A 37 -4.52 5.98 -1.26
N LEU A 38 -4.40 5.09 -2.23
CA LEU A 38 -5.43 4.76 -3.20
C LEU A 38 -6.06 3.43 -2.79
N ALA A 39 -7.35 3.46 -2.48
CA ALA A 39 -8.10 2.25 -2.16
C ALA A 39 -8.32 1.43 -3.43
N LEU A 40 -8.03 0.14 -3.34
CA LEU A 40 -8.33 -0.85 -4.38
C LEU A 40 -9.42 -1.81 -3.88
N HIS A 41 -10.11 -2.44 -4.81
CA HIS A 41 -10.96 -3.59 -4.57
C HIS A 41 -10.45 -4.78 -5.40
N ASP A 42 -10.98 -5.97 -5.14
CA ASP A 42 -10.70 -7.13 -5.99
C ASP A 42 -11.21 -6.92 -7.42
N GLY A 43 -10.42 -7.41 -8.39
CA GLY A 43 -10.68 -7.26 -9.81
C GLY A 43 -10.06 -5.99 -10.40
N ASP A 44 -10.76 -5.40 -11.37
CA ASP A 44 -10.27 -4.27 -12.16
C ASP A 44 -10.46 -2.94 -11.45
N ASN A 45 -9.37 -2.21 -11.23
CA ASN A 45 -9.37 -0.88 -10.65
C ASN A 45 -8.91 0.15 -11.67
N VAL A 46 -9.59 1.29 -11.74
CA VAL A 46 -9.11 2.49 -12.46
C VAL A 46 -8.59 3.47 -11.42
N LEU A 47 -7.31 3.85 -11.51
CA LEU A 47 -6.73 4.78 -10.55
C LEU A 47 -7.17 6.21 -10.90
N HIS A 48 -7.99 6.80 -10.03
CA HIS A 48 -8.44 8.18 -10.15
C HIS A 48 -7.36 9.14 -9.64
N ILE A 49 -6.37 9.42 -10.50
CA ILE A 49 -5.27 10.36 -10.24
C ILE A 49 -5.41 11.62 -11.09
N ALA A 50 -4.81 12.72 -10.62
CA ALA A 50 -4.80 13.96 -11.38
C ALA A 50 -3.92 13.81 -12.64
N PRO A 51 -4.26 14.44 -13.78
CA PRO A 51 -3.51 14.26 -15.03
C PRO A 51 -2.02 14.61 -14.94
N ASP A 52 -1.67 15.58 -14.09
CA ASP A 52 -0.29 16.01 -13.82
C ASP A 52 0.52 15.04 -12.95
N THR A 53 -0.13 14.00 -12.40
CA THR A 53 0.51 12.90 -11.65
C THR A 53 1.27 11.95 -12.59
N LEU A 54 0.89 11.90 -13.87
CA LEU A 54 1.60 11.11 -14.86
C LEU A 54 2.91 11.80 -15.26
N PRO A 55 4.01 11.04 -15.43
CA PRO A 55 5.27 11.61 -15.85
C PRO A 55 5.14 12.26 -17.24
N PRO A 56 5.60 13.50 -17.42
CA PRO A 56 5.52 14.19 -18.71
C PRO A 56 6.43 13.53 -19.75
N ASN A 57 5.99 13.50 -21.00
CA ASN A 57 6.82 13.22 -22.18
C ASN A 57 7.53 11.84 -22.23
N ALA A 58 6.82 10.73 -22.00
CA ALA A 58 7.31 9.44 -22.51
C ALA A 58 6.70 9.14 -23.87
N GLN A 59 7.51 8.60 -24.78
CA GLN A 59 7.03 8.00 -26.03
C GLN A 59 5.97 6.94 -25.69
N GLY A 60 4.73 7.14 -26.15
CA GLY A 60 3.63 6.20 -25.92
C GLY A 60 2.69 6.51 -24.75
N ILE A 61 2.86 7.62 -24.03
CA ILE A 61 1.86 8.10 -23.05
C ILE A 61 1.09 9.27 -23.65
N SER A 62 -0.08 8.97 -24.20
CA SER A 62 -0.99 9.98 -24.75
C SER A 62 -1.79 10.68 -23.65
N ALA A 63 -2.23 11.91 -23.89
CA ALA A 63 -3.22 12.56 -23.04
C ALA A 63 -4.47 11.69 -22.91
N GLY A 64 -5.01 11.54 -21.70
CA GLY A 64 -6.14 10.65 -21.42
C GLY A 64 -5.77 9.20 -21.10
N THR A 65 -4.47 8.87 -21.04
CA THR A 65 -4.01 7.57 -20.53
C THR A 65 -4.52 7.33 -19.10
N GLN A 66 -5.12 6.17 -18.86
CA GLN A 66 -5.60 5.76 -17.54
C GLN A 66 -4.69 4.69 -16.96
N ILE A 67 -4.34 4.81 -15.69
CA ILE A 67 -3.65 3.74 -14.97
C ILE A 67 -4.68 2.79 -14.39
N LYS A 68 -4.50 1.50 -14.62
CA LYS A 68 -5.37 0.45 -14.10
C LYS A 68 -4.58 -0.59 -13.33
N VAL A 69 -5.19 -1.14 -12.30
CA VAL A 69 -4.62 -2.21 -11.48
C VAL A 69 -5.61 -3.36 -11.43
N LEU A 70 -5.21 -4.53 -11.93
CA LEU A 70 -5.90 -5.78 -11.66
C LEU A 70 -5.36 -6.34 -10.34
N ARG A 71 -6.23 -6.45 -9.33
CA ARG A 71 -5.94 -7.16 -8.08
C ARG A 71 -6.66 -8.50 -8.12
N ALA A 72 -5.90 -9.60 -8.15
CA ALA A 72 -6.46 -10.94 -8.26
C ALA A 72 -5.95 -11.84 -7.13
N TRP A 73 -6.87 -12.54 -6.46
CA TRP A 73 -6.52 -13.53 -5.45
C TRP A 73 -6.07 -14.84 -6.08
N ARG A 74 -4.86 -15.28 -5.74
CA ARG A 74 -4.39 -16.64 -5.98
C ARG A 74 -4.75 -17.51 -4.79
N ASP A 75 -5.78 -18.33 -4.96
CA ASP A 75 -6.12 -19.35 -3.99
C ASP A 75 -5.13 -20.52 -4.04
N ASN A 76 -4.58 -20.88 -2.87
CA ASN A 76 -3.66 -22.00 -2.69
C ASN A 76 -4.29 -23.15 -1.88
N GLY A 77 -5.57 -23.05 -1.48
CA GLY A 77 -6.25 -24.05 -0.66
C GLY A 77 -5.71 -24.16 0.78
N ASN A 78 -4.94 -23.17 1.23
CA ASN A 78 -4.39 -23.06 2.57
C ASN A 78 -4.20 -21.57 2.96
N ALA A 79 -3.63 -21.30 4.13
CA ALA A 79 -3.46 -19.94 4.66
C ALA A 79 -2.47 -19.05 3.86
N TRP A 80 -1.88 -19.56 2.78
CA TRP A 80 -0.86 -18.89 1.98
C TRP A 80 -1.35 -18.43 0.60
N GLY A 81 -2.67 -18.28 0.40
CA GLY A 81 -3.17 -17.53 -0.76
C GLY A 81 -2.64 -16.09 -0.75
N TYR A 82 -2.66 -15.39 -1.88
CA TYR A 82 -2.14 -14.02 -1.95
C TYR A 82 -2.74 -13.24 -3.12
N HIS A 83 -2.74 -11.92 -3.05
CA HIS A 83 -3.06 -11.07 -4.18
C HIS A 83 -1.88 -10.90 -5.12
N VAL A 84 -2.17 -10.93 -6.41
CA VAL A 84 -1.29 -10.47 -7.48
C VAL A 84 -1.84 -9.15 -8.01
N TYR A 85 -0.96 -8.18 -8.19
CA TYR A 85 -1.27 -6.87 -8.73
C TYR A 85 -0.58 -6.71 -10.07
N VAL A 86 -1.37 -6.57 -11.14
CA VAL A 86 -0.87 -6.25 -12.49
C VAL A 86 -1.27 -4.83 -12.81
N THR A 87 -0.28 -3.98 -13.09
CA THR A 87 -0.54 -2.57 -13.42
C THR A 87 -0.45 -2.36 -14.93
N THR A 88 -1.40 -1.62 -15.50
CA THR A 88 -1.39 -1.26 -16.92
C THR A 88 -1.67 0.22 -17.15
N ALA A 89 -1.14 0.75 -18.24
CA ALA A 89 -1.61 1.98 -18.86
C ALA A 89 -2.59 1.62 -19.99
N GLN A 90 -3.82 2.12 -19.91
CA GLN A 90 -4.76 2.06 -21.02
C GLN A 90 -4.57 3.30 -21.90
N THR A 91 -4.17 3.09 -23.15
CA THR A 91 -4.03 4.16 -24.14
C THR A 91 -5.40 4.63 -24.64
N PRO A 92 -5.53 5.84 -25.21
CA PRO A 92 -6.79 6.32 -25.80
C PRO A 92 -7.38 5.40 -26.87
N GLU A 93 -6.54 4.61 -27.54
CA GLU A 93 -6.94 3.60 -28.54
C GLU A 93 -7.41 2.28 -27.90
N GLY A 94 -7.46 2.21 -26.56
CA GLY A 94 -7.96 1.07 -25.80
C GLY A 94 -6.94 -0.05 -25.55
N LYS A 95 -5.68 0.12 -25.95
CA LYS A 95 -4.63 -0.87 -25.69
C LYS A 95 -4.19 -0.82 -24.22
N HIS A 96 -3.95 -1.98 -23.63
CA HIS A 96 -3.36 -2.09 -22.29
C HIS A 96 -1.89 -2.43 -22.42
N VAL A 97 -1.04 -1.55 -21.90
CA VAL A 97 0.41 -1.73 -21.85
C VAL A 97 0.80 -2.01 -20.40
N LEU A 98 1.59 -3.06 -20.17
CA LEU A 98 2.08 -3.36 -18.83
C LEU A 98 2.92 -2.20 -18.27
N ILE A 99 2.83 -2.02 -16.96
CA ILE A 99 3.69 -1.13 -16.19
C ILE A 99 4.46 -2.03 -15.23
N GLY A 100 5.72 -2.28 -15.57
CA GLY A 100 6.57 -3.13 -14.74
C GLY A 100 7.10 -2.44 -13.49
N LEU A 101 7.71 -3.23 -12.62
CA LEU A 101 8.35 -2.81 -11.38
C LEU A 101 9.85 -3.06 -11.47
N GLU A 102 10.66 -2.01 -11.29
CA GLU A 102 12.11 -2.13 -11.21
C GLU A 102 12.49 -2.97 -9.98
N PRO A 103 13.31 -4.02 -10.13
CA PRO A 103 13.78 -4.76 -8.98
C PRO A 103 14.67 -3.86 -8.09
N PRO A 104 14.61 -4.00 -6.75
CA PRO A 104 15.50 -3.27 -5.85
C PRO A 104 16.97 -3.66 -6.12
N LEU A 105 17.91 -2.78 -5.75
CA LEU A 105 19.35 -2.93 -6.07
C LEU A 105 19.99 -4.28 -5.70
N ASN A 106 19.45 -4.96 -4.68
CA ASN A 106 19.97 -6.23 -4.17
C ASN A 106 19.10 -7.44 -4.56
N ALA A 107 18.23 -7.29 -5.55
CA ALA A 107 17.42 -8.39 -6.05
C ALA A 107 18.29 -9.44 -6.76
N HIS A 108 17.92 -10.71 -6.57
CA HIS A 108 18.56 -11.82 -7.29
C HIS A 108 18.25 -11.79 -8.80
N ASP A 109 17.05 -11.33 -9.16
CA ASP A 109 16.65 -11.09 -10.54
C ASP A 109 16.67 -9.58 -10.80
N THR A 110 17.40 -9.18 -11.83
CA THR A 110 17.54 -7.78 -12.26
C THR A 110 16.59 -7.43 -13.41
N ALA A 111 15.75 -8.37 -13.86
CA ALA A 111 14.74 -8.12 -14.87
C ALA A 111 13.57 -7.30 -14.29
N LEU A 112 12.95 -6.50 -15.17
CA LEU A 112 11.71 -5.79 -14.85
C LEU A 112 10.60 -6.80 -14.51
N GLN A 113 9.90 -6.59 -13.41
CA GLN A 113 8.83 -7.48 -12.97
C GLN A 113 7.48 -7.00 -13.50
N ASP A 114 6.72 -7.88 -14.16
CA ASP A 114 5.41 -7.51 -14.75
C ASP A 114 4.27 -7.43 -13.73
N TYR A 115 4.48 -7.93 -12.51
CA TYR A 115 3.51 -7.93 -11.43
C TYR A 115 4.20 -7.85 -10.07
N VAL A 116 3.45 -7.44 -9.05
CA VAL A 116 3.85 -7.56 -7.64
C VAL A 116 2.82 -8.41 -6.89
N ARG A 117 3.20 -8.99 -5.76
CA ARG A 117 2.30 -9.75 -4.89
C ARG A 117 2.44 -9.33 -3.44
N ASP A 118 1.35 -9.41 -2.70
CA ASP A 118 1.43 -9.39 -1.24
C ASP A 118 1.86 -10.78 -0.72
N THR A 119 2.04 -10.92 0.59
CA THR A 119 2.34 -12.21 1.23
C THR A 119 1.64 -12.26 2.58
N PRO A 120 0.32 -12.54 2.62
CA PRO A 120 -0.34 -12.84 3.87
C PRO A 120 0.12 -14.22 4.37
N HIS A 121 -0.08 -14.45 5.66
CA HIS A 121 0.20 -15.72 6.32
C HIS A 121 -1.02 -16.20 7.11
N THR A 122 -1.66 -15.32 7.87
CA THR A 122 -3.00 -15.53 8.45
C THR A 122 -3.81 -14.25 8.28
N GLY A 123 -5.12 -14.27 8.60
CA GLY A 123 -5.95 -13.07 8.50
C GLY A 123 -5.47 -11.88 9.34
N GLU A 124 -4.61 -12.11 10.34
CA GLU A 124 -4.04 -11.07 11.22
C GLU A 124 -2.52 -10.85 10.97
N ASP A 125 -1.89 -11.72 10.18
CA ASP A 125 -0.44 -11.77 9.99
C ASP A 125 -0.07 -11.71 8.50
N SER A 126 0.69 -10.69 8.13
CA SER A 126 1.26 -10.53 6.79
C SER A 126 2.77 -10.34 6.85
N LEU A 127 3.45 -10.94 5.88
CA LEU A 127 4.88 -10.74 5.61
C LEU A 127 5.10 -9.58 4.63
N ALA A 128 4.20 -9.37 3.68
CA ALA A 128 4.28 -8.24 2.77
C ALA A 128 2.89 -7.71 2.43
N VAL A 129 2.74 -6.39 2.37
CA VAL A 129 1.53 -5.70 1.90
C VAL A 129 1.86 -4.64 0.86
N ILE A 130 0.97 -4.48 -0.11
CA ILE A 130 1.11 -3.56 -1.25
C ILE A 130 0.04 -2.49 -1.18
N THR A 131 0.45 -1.22 -1.33
CA THR A 131 -0.45 -0.07 -1.39
C THR A 131 -0.03 0.86 -2.53
N PHE A 132 -0.98 1.35 -3.31
CA PHE A 132 -0.76 2.45 -4.25
C PHE A 132 -1.06 3.77 -3.54
N ALA A 133 -0.32 4.83 -3.87
CA ALA A 133 -0.51 6.13 -3.23
C ALA A 133 -0.16 7.27 -4.17
N THR A 134 -0.76 8.43 -3.96
CA THR A 134 -0.28 9.68 -4.54
C THR A 134 0.56 10.43 -3.52
N ALA A 135 1.54 11.20 -4.01
CA ALA A 135 2.34 12.09 -3.17
C ALA A 135 2.86 13.26 -3.99
N ASN A 136 3.44 14.24 -3.31
CA ASN A 136 4.27 15.27 -3.91
C ASN A 136 5.76 14.91 -3.76
N ILE A 137 6.44 14.76 -4.89
CA ILE A 137 7.90 14.57 -4.96
C ILE A 137 8.48 15.74 -5.76
N ASP A 138 9.44 16.46 -5.18
CA ASP A 138 10.05 17.65 -5.79
C ASP A 138 8.99 18.68 -6.23
N LYS A 139 7.96 18.87 -5.40
CA LYS A 139 6.80 19.75 -5.65
C LYS A 139 5.92 19.34 -6.85
N LYS A 140 6.06 18.13 -7.38
CA LYS A 140 5.22 17.58 -8.45
C LYS A 140 4.42 16.38 -7.93
N PRO A 141 3.14 16.25 -8.30
CA PRO A 141 2.38 15.05 -7.96
C PRO A 141 3.00 13.82 -8.63
N ALA A 142 2.96 12.70 -7.94
CA ALA A 142 3.52 11.44 -8.39
C ALA A 142 2.65 10.26 -7.90
N LEU A 143 2.52 9.24 -8.75
CA LEU A 143 1.95 7.95 -8.37
C LEU A 143 3.07 7.06 -7.83
N LEU A 144 2.85 6.49 -6.65
CA LEU A 144 3.75 5.61 -5.94
C LEU A 144 3.15 4.22 -5.78
N LEU A 145 4.04 3.23 -5.75
CA LEU A 145 3.76 1.89 -5.24
C LEU A 145 4.60 1.72 -3.98
N LEU A 146 3.94 1.34 -2.90
CA LEU A 146 4.54 1.11 -1.59
C LEU A 146 4.44 -0.36 -1.26
N GLU A 147 5.56 -0.96 -0.90
CA GLU A 147 5.64 -2.33 -0.42
C GLU A 147 6.18 -2.30 1.01
N CYS A 148 5.40 -2.74 1.99
CA CYS A 148 5.89 -2.92 3.35
C CYS A 148 6.20 -4.39 3.57
N ILE A 149 7.46 -4.69 3.91
CA ILE A 149 7.99 -6.05 4.04
C ILE A 149 8.44 -6.26 5.48
N ARG A 150 7.94 -7.31 6.12
CA ARG A 150 8.34 -7.77 7.45
C ARG A 150 9.24 -8.99 7.33
N SER A 151 10.34 -8.99 8.07
CA SER A 151 11.35 -10.04 8.03
C SER A 151 11.54 -10.68 9.41
N PRO A 152 10.67 -11.62 9.84
CA PRO A 152 10.82 -12.30 11.12
C PRO A 152 12.13 -13.10 11.19
N ARG A 153 12.76 -13.13 12.36
CA ARG A 153 14.02 -13.87 12.59
C ARG A 153 13.82 -15.37 12.89
N GLY A 154 12.60 -15.88 12.75
CA GLY A 154 12.25 -17.26 13.09
C GLY A 154 10.93 -17.66 12.46
N ALA A 155 10.09 -18.38 13.20
CA ALA A 155 8.73 -18.69 12.76
C ALA A 155 7.97 -17.41 12.38
N VAL A 156 7.07 -17.51 11.40
CA VAL A 156 6.37 -16.35 10.83
C VAL A 156 5.66 -15.48 11.90
N PRO A 157 4.97 -16.05 12.91
CA PRO A 157 4.31 -15.24 13.94
C PRO A 157 5.27 -14.46 14.85
N THR A 158 6.58 -14.74 14.83
CA THR A 158 7.56 -14.02 15.63
C THR A 158 7.66 -12.58 15.15
N LEU A 159 7.84 -11.65 16.09
CA LEU A 159 8.10 -10.25 15.75
C LEU A 159 9.33 -10.11 14.84
N GLY A 160 9.25 -9.18 13.90
CA GLY A 160 10.33 -8.93 12.95
C GLY A 160 10.45 -7.46 12.58
N PRO A 161 11.66 -6.98 12.25
CA PRO A 161 11.81 -5.67 11.64
C PRO A 161 11.03 -5.58 10.33
N ALA A 162 10.63 -4.36 9.98
CA ALA A 162 9.96 -4.08 8.72
C ALA A 162 10.67 -2.97 7.93
N VAL A 163 10.52 -3.01 6.62
CA VAL A 163 11.03 -2.02 5.67
C VAL A 163 9.88 -1.56 4.80
N LEU A 164 9.75 -0.24 4.66
CA LEU A 164 8.90 0.37 3.64
C LEU A 164 9.74 0.63 2.39
N ARG A 165 9.44 -0.10 1.33
CA ARG A 165 10.00 0.11 0.01
C ARG A 165 9.11 1.03 -0.80
N ILE A 166 9.72 2.05 -1.40
CA ILE A 166 9.02 3.09 -2.15
C ILE A 166 9.43 3.04 -3.61
N TYR A 167 8.45 2.96 -4.49
CA TYR A 167 8.61 3.08 -5.92
C TYR A 167 7.84 4.29 -6.47
N LYS A 168 8.36 4.89 -7.53
CA LYS A 168 7.73 6.01 -8.24
C LYS A 168 7.44 5.62 -9.67
N LEU A 169 6.23 5.90 -10.15
CA LEU A 169 5.91 5.77 -11.56
C LEU A 169 6.72 6.80 -12.37
N VAL A 170 7.50 6.33 -13.32
CA VAL A 170 8.31 7.17 -14.22
C VAL A 170 8.13 6.75 -15.68
N ALA A 171 8.48 7.67 -16.56
CA ALA A 171 8.68 7.40 -17.98
C ALA A 171 9.96 6.58 -18.20
N SER A 172 9.92 5.61 -19.11
CA SER A 172 11.14 4.97 -19.61
C SER A 172 11.99 5.95 -20.41
N ASP A 173 13.30 5.79 -20.27
CA ASP A 173 14.31 6.49 -21.08
C ASP A 173 14.58 5.80 -22.42
N GLY A 174 13.84 4.73 -22.74
CA GLY A 174 14.00 3.95 -23.96
C GLY A 174 14.95 2.76 -23.83
N THR A 175 15.41 2.43 -22.61
CA THR A 175 16.23 1.23 -22.38
C THR A 175 15.48 -0.04 -22.81
N PRO A 176 16.09 -0.90 -23.67
CA PRO A 176 15.48 -2.15 -24.10
C PRO A 176 15.07 -3.05 -22.93
N GLY A 177 13.89 -3.67 -23.02
CA GLY A 177 13.33 -4.50 -21.97
C GLY A 177 12.47 -3.75 -20.94
N TRP A 178 12.34 -2.43 -21.07
CA TRP A 178 11.48 -1.63 -20.21
C TRP A 178 10.18 -1.22 -20.91
N THR A 179 9.09 -1.18 -20.14
CA THR A 179 7.80 -0.66 -20.60
C THR A 179 7.83 0.88 -20.66
N PRO A 180 6.98 1.55 -21.48
CA PRO A 180 6.96 3.03 -21.58
C PRO A 180 6.80 3.74 -20.23
N LEU A 181 6.10 3.09 -19.31
CA LEU A 181 5.93 3.46 -17.92
C LEU A 181 6.40 2.32 -17.03
N TYR A 182 7.09 2.62 -15.94
CA TYR A 182 7.44 1.62 -14.93
C TYR A 182 7.55 2.26 -13.54
N PHE A 183 7.43 1.44 -12.51
CA PHE A 183 7.68 1.82 -11.13
C PHE A 183 9.17 1.72 -10.82
N LYS A 184 9.85 2.86 -10.78
CA LYS A 184 11.26 2.99 -10.44
C LYS A 184 11.48 2.83 -8.95
N PHE A 185 12.44 2.02 -8.55
CA PHE A 185 12.87 1.91 -7.16
C PHE A 185 13.44 3.25 -6.70
N MET A 186 12.92 3.79 -5.60
CA MET A 186 13.46 5.00 -4.99
C MET A 186 14.42 4.67 -3.86
N ARG A 187 13.93 3.91 -2.87
CA ARG A 187 14.66 3.59 -1.64
C ARG A 187 13.88 2.61 -0.78
N ASP A 188 14.62 2.01 0.15
CA ASP A 188 14.10 1.31 1.31
C ASP A 188 14.18 2.22 2.55
N MET A 189 13.11 2.24 3.34
CA MET A 189 13.02 2.98 4.60
C MET A 189 12.80 1.98 5.75
N PRO A 190 13.81 1.71 6.58
CA PRO A 190 13.63 0.88 7.78
C PRO A 190 12.59 1.49 8.71
N LEU A 191 11.64 0.68 9.16
CA LEU A 191 10.60 1.07 10.11
C LEU A 191 11.10 0.93 11.55
N LYS A 192 10.54 1.74 12.45
CA LYS A 192 11.00 1.82 13.84
C LYS A 192 10.36 0.73 14.71
N GLY A 193 11.02 -0.41 14.81
CA GLY A 193 10.69 -1.44 15.77
C GLY A 193 10.55 -2.82 15.16
N GLU A 194 9.87 -3.70 15.87
CA GLU A 194 9.52 -5.03 15.41
C GLU A 194 8.01 -5.18 15.43
N TYR A 195 7.48 -5.86 14.42
CA TYR A 195 6.05 -5.98 14.17
C TYR A 195 5.68 -7.45 14.01
N ASP A 196 4.44 -7.75 14.32
CA ASP A 196 3.79 -9.05 14.12
C ASP A 196 3.26 -9.20 12.68
N SER A 197 2.90 -8.09 12.04
CA SER A 197 2.34 -8.04 10.68
C SER A 197 2.88 -6.82 9.92
N ALA A 198 3.11 -6.98 8.61
CA ALA A 198 3.51 -5.89 7.72
C ALA A 198 2.42 -4.82 7.61
N GLU A 199 1.14 -5.22 7.67
CA GLU A 199 0.01 -4.30 7.74
C GLU A 199 0.03 -3.44 9.00
N THR A 200 0.24 -4.05 10.18
CA THR A 200 0.39 -3.32 11.45
C THR A 200 1.53 -2.31 11.38
N ALA A 201 2.65 -2.68 10.75
CA ALA A 201 3.79 -1.80 10.55
C ALA A 201 3.43 -0.59 9.67
N MET A 202 2.78 -0.86 8.53
CA MET A 202 2.31 0.18 7.60
C MET A 202 1.31 1.12 8.29
N GLN A 203 0.35 0.60 9.05
CA GLN A 203 -0.64 1.40 9.76
C GLN A 203 0.00 2.29 10.82
N LYS A 204 0.92 1.76 11.63
CA LYS A 204 1.55 2.51 12.73
C LYS A 204 2.50 3.61 12.25
N GLU A 205 3.30 3.32 11.22
CA GLU A 205 4.38 4.23 10.81
C GLU A 205 3.96 5.24 9.74
N ILE A 206 3.01 4.87 8.88
CA ILE A 206 2.58 5.71 7.76
C ILE A 206 1.06 5.98 7.74
N GLY A 207 0.29 5.39 8.66
CA GLY A 207 -1.15 5.63 8.79
C GLY A 207 -2.02 4.93 7.74
N PHE A 208 -1.45 4.00 6.96
CA PHE A 208 -2.16 3.34 5.86
C PHE A 208 -2.65 1.97 6.28
N THR A 209 -3.86 1.62 5.85
CA THR A 209 -4.39 0.25 5.93
C THR A 209 -4.25 -0.37 4.55
N ALA A 210 -4.01 -1.69 4.48
CA ALA A 210 -4.06 -2.35 3.19
C ALA A 210 -5.48 -2.20 2.62
N SER A 211 -5.60 -2.11 1.30
CA SER A 211 -6.91 -2.07 0.68
C SER A 211 -7.66 -3.38 1.00
N PRO A 212 -8.93 -3.32 1.46
CA PRO A 212 -9.71 -4.51 1.83
C PRO A 212 -9.85 -5.46 0.65
#